data_AF-A0A5K1AFU5-F1
#
_entry.id   AF-A0A5K1AFU5-F1
#
_cell.length_a   1.000
_cell.length_b   1.000
_cell.length_c   1.000
_cell.angle_alpha   90.00
_cell.angle_beta   90.00
_cell.angle_gamma   90.00
#
_symmetry.space_group_name_H-M   'P 1'
#
loop_
_entity.id
_entity.type
_entity.pdbx_description
1 polymer ?
#
loop_
_entity_poly.entity_id
_entity_poly.type
_entity_poly.pdbx_seq_one_letter_code
_entity_poly.pdbx_strand_id
1 'polypeptide(L)' 'VQQKDDRRLLKRWKWSCVLMDEAHVLKDRGSYRRKNLFSVAKNANQRLMLTGTPLQNDLH' A
#
# COMPACT_ATOMS: atom_id res chain seq x y z
N VAL A 1 -20.87 1.03 -8.99
CA VAL A 1 -21.25 0.95 -7.56
C VAL A 1 -20.34 -0.04 -6.82
N GLN A 2 -20.18 -1.27 -7.31
CA GLN A 2 -19.27 -2.33 -6.78
C GLN A 2 -17.92 -1.84 -6.19
N GLN A 3 -17.09 -1.14 -6.97
CA GLN A 3 -15.72 -0.79 -6.56
C GLN A 3 -15.62 0.11 -5.31
N LYS A 4 -16.67 0.87 -4.97
CA LYS A 4 -16.68 1.71 -3.77
C LYS A 4 -16.94 0.87 -2.51
N ASP A 5 -17.74 -0.17 -2.63
CA ASP A 5 -18.11 -1.05 -1.52
C ASP A 5 -16.95 -1.97 -1.14
N ASP A 6 -16.22 -2.49 -2.14
CA ASP A 6 -15.00 -3.28 -1.94
C ASP A 6 -13.96 -2.49 -1.13
N ARG A 7 -13.76 -1.20 -1.45
CA ARG A 7 -12.81 -0.34 -0.71
C ARG A 7 -13.18 -0.17 0.75
N ARG A 8 -14.48 -0.12 1.09
CA ARG A 8 -14.94 -0.02 2.48
C ARG A 8 -14.71 -1.33 3.23
N LEU A 9 -14.98 -2.46 2.59
CA LEU A 9 -14.74 -3.79 3.15
C LEU A 9 -13.26 -4.03 3.41
N LEU A 10 -12.40 -3.79 2.40
CA LEU A 10 -10.95 -3.96 2.52
C LEU A 10 -10.34 -3.10 3.64
N LYS A 11 -10.86 -1.88 3.85
CA LYS A 11 -10.40 -1.01 4.95
C LYS A 11 -10.86 -1.47 6.33
N ARG A 12 -12.04 -2.08 6.45
CA ARG A 12 -12.58 -2.57 7.72
C ARG A 12 -11.99 -3.92 8.13
N TRP A 13 -11.53 -4.69 7.16
CA TRP A 13 -10.92 -6.00 7.41
C TRP A 13 -9.59 -5.85 8.17
N LYS A 14 -9.41 -6.68 9.21
CA LYS A 14 -8.15 -6.77 9.95
C LYS A 14 -7.21 -7.73 9.25
N TRP A 15 -6.26 -7.19 8.50
CA TRP A 15 -5.28 -8.00 7.77
C TRP A 15 -4.17 -8.46 8.71
N SER A 16 -3.85 -9.75 8.75
CA SER A 16 -2.66 -10.19 9.50
C SER A 16 -1.37 -9.73 8.80
N CYS A 17 -1.35 -9.76 7.47
CA CYS A 17 -0.23 -9.31 6.67
C CYS A 17 -0.71 -8.65 5.37
N VAL A 18 -0.03 -7.60 4.93
CA VAL A 18 -0.20 -6.99 3.61
C VAL A 18 1.14 -7.06 2.87
N LEU A 19 1.12 -7.71 1.71
CA LEU A 19 2.24 -7.81 0.80
C LEU A 19 2.10 -6.76 -0.31
N MET A 20 3.12 -5.92 -0.49
CA MET A 20 3.20 -4.98 -1.60
C MET A 20 4.38 -5.38 -2.47
N ASP A 21 4.07 -5.91 -3.65
CA ASP A 21 5.06 -6.19 -4.67
C ASP A 21 5.38 -4.92 -5.48
N GLU A 22 6.58 -4.86 -6.06
CA GLU A 22 7.12 -3.69 -6.76
C GLU A 22 6.98 -2.38 -5.97
N ALA A 23 7.37 -2.41 -4.70
CA ALA A 23 7.19 -1.29 -3.78
C ALA A 23 7.88 0.02 -4.23
N HIS A 24 8.86 -0.05 -5.14
CA HIS A 24 9.46 1.12 -5.79
C HIS A 24 8.43 2.01 -6.52
N VAL A 25 7.32 1.44 -7.00
CA VAL A 25 6.22 2.18 -7.65
C VAL A 25 5.48 3.08 -6.65
N LEU A 26 5.54 2.75 -5.36
CA LEU A 26 4.94 3.52 -4.26
C LEU A 26 5.87 4.63 -3.73
N LYS A 27 6.93 5.01 -4.47
CA LYS A 27 7.85 6.08 -4.05
C LYS A 27 7.21 7.47 -4.01
N ASP A 28 6.23 7.73 -4.88
CA ASP A 28 5.56 9.02 -4.94
C ASP A 28 4.56 9.21 -3.78
N ARG A 29 4.91 10.11 -2.85
CA ARG A 29 4.08 10.47 -1.69
C ARG A 29 2.79 11.22 -2.07
N GLY A 30 2.72 11.80 -3.27
CA GLY A 30 1.54 12.49 -3.80
C GLY A 30 0.48 11.54 -4.37
N SER A 31 0.88 10.33 -4.78
CA SER A 31 0.00 9.43 -5.51
C SER A 31 -1.23 8.98 -4.71
N TYR A 32 -2.42 9.16 -5.31
CA TYR A 32 -3.69 8.67 -4.76
C TYR A 32 -3.67 7.14 -4.55
N ARG A 33 -2.91 6.41 -5.37
CA ARG A 33 -2.71 4.96 -5.25
C ARG A 33 -2.05 4.59 -3.93
N ARG A 34 -0.94 5.26 -3.57
CA ARG A 34 -0.25 5.05 -2.30
C ARG A 34 -1.14 5.37 -1.12
N LYS A 35 -1.84 6.51 -1.13
CA LYS A 35 -2.72 6.92 -0.02
C LYS A 35 -3.82 5.89 0.25
N ASN A 36 -4.42 5.33 -0.80
CA ASN A 36 -5.45 4.30 -0.65
C ASN A 36 -4.88 2.97 -0.17
N LEU A 37 -3.75 2.53 -0.72
CA LEU A 37 -3.10 1.28 -0.32
C LEU A 37 -2.64 1.35 1.15
N PHE A 38 -2.00 2.46 1.55
CA PHE A 38 -1.61 2.69 2.94
C PHE A 38 -2.80 2.81 3.88
N SER A 39 -3.95 3.31 3.41
CA SER A 39 -5.18 3.33 4.21
C SER A 39 -5.71 1.93 4.53
N VAL A 40 -5.45 0.93 3.67
CA VAL A 40 -5.79 -0.47 3.94
C VAL A 40 -4.69 -1.12 4.77
N ALA A 41 -3.43 -0.93 4.38
CA ALA A 41 -2.27 -1.50 5.06
C ALA A 41 -2.07 -0.96 6.48
N LYS A 42 -2.60 0.22 6.83
CA LYS A 42 -2.55 0.77 8.19
C LYS A 42 -3.26 -0.13 9.21
N ASN A 43 -4.28 -0.87 8.79
CA ASN A 43 -5.02 -1.79 9.66
C ASN A 43 -4.42 -3.20 9.64
N ALA A 44 -3.26 -3.40 8.99
CA ALA A 44 -2.58 -4.67 8.94
C ALA A 44 -1.55 -4.80 10.08
N ASN A 45 -1.48 -5.98 10.71
CA ASN A 45 -0.47 -6.24 11.75
C ASN A 45 0.95 -6.26 11.18
N GLN A 46 1.12 -6.83 9.98
CA GLN A 46 2.40 -6.90 9.29
C GLN A 46 2.28 -6.30 7.88
N ARG A 47 3.34 -5.63 7.43
CA ARG A 47 3.44 -5.03 6.09
C ARG A 47 4.77 -5.45 5.49
N LEU A 48 4.72 -6.30 4.47
CA LEU A 48 5.89 -6.73 3.72
C LEU A 48 5.92 -5.96 2.39
N MET A 49 7.04 -5.34 2.08
CA MET A 49 7.26 -4.65 0.81
C MET A 49 8.38 -5.38 0.08
N LEU A 50 8.08 -5.95 -1.07
CA LEU A 50 9.04 -6.56 -1.96
C LEU A 50 9.33 -5.58 -3.09
N THR A 51 10.60 -5.43 -3.43
CA THR A 51 11.01 -4.64 -4.58
C THR A 51 12.24 -5.27 -5.19
N GLY A 52 12.18 -5.56 -6.50
CA GLY A 52 13.35 -6.02 -7.25
C GLY A 52 14.33 -4.90 -7.55
N THR A 53 13.88 -3.64 -7.47
CA THR A 53 14.71 -2.46 -7.67
C THR A 53 14.91 -1.73 -6.33
N PRO A 54 16.14 -1.69 -5.80
CA PRO A 54 16.43 -0.87 -4.63
C PRO A 54 16.20 0.59 -4.99
N LEU A 55 15.60 1.32 -4.06
CA LEU A 55 15.23 2.71 -4.20
C LEU A 55 16.50 3.55 -4.44
N GLN A 56 16.74 3.97 -5.68
CA GLN A 56 17.68 5.05 -5.99
C GLN A 56 17.10 6.35 -5.43
N ASN A 57 17.19 6.56 -4.12
CA ASN A 57 16.77 7.81 -3.52
C ASN A 57 17.95 8.78 -3.54
N ASP A 58 17.82 9.86 -4.32
CA ASP A 58 18.43 11.14 -3.97
C ASP A 58 17.91 11.53 -2.57
N LEU A 59 18.67 11.14 -1.54
CA LEU A 59 18.55 11.71 -0.20
C LEU A 59 19.13 13.12 -0.27
N HIS A 60 18.28 14.09 -0.62
CA HIS A 60 18.60 15.51 -0.50
C HIS A 60 17.84 16.13 0.67
#